data_AF-A0A6A6VGU9-F1
#
_entry.id   AF-A0A6A6VGU9-F1
#
_cell.length_a   1.000
_cell.length_b   1.000
_cell.length_c   1.000
_cell.angle_alpha   90.00
_cell.angle_beta   90.00
_cell.angle_gamma   90.00
#
_symmetry.space_group_name_H-M   'P 1'
#
loop_
_entity.id
_entity.type
_entity.pdbx_description
1 polymer ?
#
loop_
_entity_poly.entity_id
_entity_poly.type
_entity_poly.pdbx_seq_one_letter_code
_entity_poly.pdbx_strand_id
1 'polypeptide(L)'
;MGKNTDKLYITHSEWSSADSFSNSRGANAGKPGGNNAAFRRLPYNYCAVSLQPFTDPVCTQSGTIFDLTHILTWLSKHPDTNPVDGSPLKRSDLITLHFAKNEDGEFVDPVTYKVFTDNTHIVALRNTGNVFSWETVERLNIKAKNWRDLVSDDEFTRKDIITLQDPQNIESRNFGAFKHIVDGDTVVPEEESSVNADALGSAAKILKAKEAVAKARAERAAKAQGQIQGASSKSLTTQKNGTFSKTPTPVAKPAYNAAVYTSGKAAASFTSTGVTPHTSADRALLSEEDYMLRPKRIKHKGYARLHTSHGDLNIELLPEHAPRAVWNFVKLAQKGYYNHTIFHRNIKGFMIQGGDPTGTGRGGQSIWGKPFNDELEGPEKHDRRGTISMANKGKNTNTSQFFITYRQTPHLDHKHTIFARVVGGLDTTLLAMEKAEVGEKDKPVKDIEILDVVVFVDPFEEWKKERSEKESKAMEEEEIKRAGGREDERTTWTGKRIRRDGTVEKGEGQGLGVGKYLQAARQQQQGQDSEVLGDVDEEEVPVKKKAKVGGGFGNFDSW
;
A
#
# COMPACT_ATOMS: atom_id res chain seq x y z
N MET A 1 36.37 -9.97 6.19
CA MET A 1 36.28 -10.32 7.62
C MET A 1 36.04 -9.03 8.40
N GLY A 2 35.15 -9.06 9.40
CA GLY A 2 35.03 -7.94 10.35
C GLY A 2 36.29 -7.83 11.20
N LYS A 3 36.71 -6.61 11.57
CA LYS A 3 37.82 -6.45 12.53
C LYS A 3 37.36 -6.93 13.91
N ASN A 4 38.05 -7.93 14.45
CA ASN A 4 37.82 -8.53 15.77
C ASN A 4 36.41 -9.14 15.98
N THR A 5 35.73 -9.56 14.90
CA THR A 5 34.56 -10.43 14.97
C THR A 5 34.75 -11.61 14.02
N ASP A 6 34.57 -12.84 14.51
CA ASP A 6 34.77 -14.07 13.74
C ASP A 6 33.56 -14.37 12.83
N LYS A 7 33.27 -13.40 11.96
CA LYS A 7 32.13 -13.38 11.04
C LYS A 7 32.61 -13.06 9.64
N LEU A 8 32.21 -13.92 8.70
CA LEU A 8 32.57 -13.80 7.29
C LEU A 8 31.89 -12.62 6.58
N TYR A 9 30.82 -12.07 7.15
CA TYR A 9 30.08 -10.90 6.67
C TYR A 9 30.16 -9.74 7.67
N ILE A 10 30.10 -8.51 7.15
CA ILE A 10 30.05 -7.27 7.95
C ILE A 10 28.58 -6.83 8.02
N THR A 11 28.07 -6.50 9.20
CA THR A 11 26.69 -6.02 9.38
C THR A 11 26.53 -4.58 8.92
N HIS A 12 25.30 -4.18 8.56
CA HIS A 12 24.99 -2.79 8.19
C HIS A 12 25.33 -1.79 9.33
N SER A 13 25.29 -2.24 10.59
CA SER A 13 25.71 -1.50 11.78
C SER A 13 27.23 -1.34 11.93
N GLU A 14 28.01 -2.31 11.46
CA GLU A 14 29.48 -2.20 11.41
C GLU A 14 29.92 -1.35 10.21
N TRP A 15 29.18 -1.38 9.10
CA TRP A 15 29.34 -0.43 7.98
C TRP A 15 29.05 1.02 8.41
N SER A 16 27.98 1.25 9.17
CA SER A 16 27.55 2.57 9.66
C SER A 16 28.25 3.01 10.97
N SER A 17 29.39 2.43 11.31
CA SER A 17 30.19 2.85 12.48
C SER A 17 31.12 4.00 12.08
N ALA A 18 31.37 4.94 13.01
CA ALA A 18 31.94 6.26 12.70
C ALA A 18 33.41 6.28 12.22
N ASP A 19 34.12 5.15 12.29
CA ASP A 19 35.52 5.02 11.83
C ASP A 19 35.64 4.68 10.32
N SER A 20 34.53 4.64 9.59
CA SER A 20 34.49 4.33 8.15
C SER A 20 34.98 5.50 7.28
N PHE A 21 36.27 5.52 6.97
CA PHE A 21 36.87 6.45 6.00
C PHE A 21 36.22 6.32 4.61
N SER A 22 35.74 7.44 4.05
CA SER A 22 35.39 7.54 2.63
C SER A 22 36.64 7.41 1.76
N ASN A 23 36.54 6.74 0.61
CA ASN A 23 37.61 6.54 -0.39
C ASN A 23 38.05 7.82 -1.13
N SER A 24 37.83 9.02 -0.56
CA SER A 24 38.04 10.32 -1.18
C SER A 24 38.78 11.35 -0.30
N ARG A 25 39.51 10.91 0.73
CA ARG A 25 40.41 11.79 1.51
C ARG A 25 41.85 11.28 1.54
N GLY A 26 42.78 12.12 1.10
CA GLY A 26 44.22 11.86 1.12
C GLY A 26 44.82 11.87 2.53
N ALA A 27 45.93 11.16 2.71
CA ALA A 27 46.44 10.73 4.01
C ALA A 27 47.03 11.81 4.96
N ASN A 28 46.89 13.11 4.63
CA ASN A 28 47.43 14.23 5.42
C ASN A 28 46.36 15.21 5.95
N ALA A 29 45.07 14.89 5.86
CA ALA A 29 44.03 15.69 6.50
C ALA A 29 44.03 15.47 8.03
N GLY A 30 44.33 16.52 8.81
CA GLY A 30 44.40 16.46 10.27
C GLY A 30 43.05 16.14 10.94
N LYS A 31 43.12 15.68 12.20
CA LYS A 31 41.93 15.38 13.03
C LYS A 31 41.08 16.66 13.22
N PRO A 32 39.78 16.67 12.91
CA PRO A 32 38.87 17.63 13.52
C PRO A 32 38.70 17.27 15.01
N GLY A 33 38.80 18.27 15.89
CA GLY A 33 38.44 18.13 17.30
C GLY A 33 36.98 18.53 17.55
N GLY A 34 36.42 18.08 18.66
CA GLY A 34 35.12 18.57 19.17
C GLY A 34 33.88 17.84 18.64
N ASN A 35 33.11 17.30 19.58
CA ASN A 35 31.68 16.97 19.57
C ASN A 35 30.89 17.18 18.26
N ASN A 36 31.09 16.32 17.26
CA ASN A 36 30.09 16.14 16.20
C ASN A 36 28.99 15.19 16.69
N ALA A 37 27.93 15.76 17.28
CA ALA A 37 26.65 15.07 17.39
C ALA A 37 26.16 14.68 15.98
N ALA A 38 25.49 13.54 15.85
CA ALA A 38 24.98 13.10 14.54
C ALA A 38 24.06 14.16 13.94
N PHE A 39 24.37 14.62 12.72
CA PHE A 39 23.63 15.66 12.02
C PHE A 39 22.13 15.32 11.91
N ARG A 40 21.27 16.21 12.39
CA ARG A 40 19.82 16.02 12.48
C ARG A 40 19.11 17.28 11.98
N ARG A 41 18.62 17.21 10.74
CA ARG A 41 17.89 18.30 10.10
C ARG A 41 16.44 18.37 10.60
N LEU A 42 15.98 19.57 10.94
CA LEU A 42 14.57 19.85 11.20
C LEU A 42 13.82 20.13 9.86
N PRO A 43 12.71 19.43 9.56
CA PRO A 43 11.93 19.67 8.33
C PRO A 43 11.41 21.11 8.24
N TYR A 44 11.06 21.57 7.04
CA TYR A 44 10.70 22.98 6.81
C TYR A 44 9.47 23.43 7.60
N ASN A 45 8.48 22.54 7.78
CA ASN A 45 7.18 22.78 8.41
C ASN A 45 7.14 22.60 9.93
N TYR A 46 8.30 22.60 10.60
CA TYR A 46 8.44 22.37 12.05
C TYR A 46 8.95 23.61 12.80
N CYS A 47 8.44 23.81 14.01
CA CYS A 47 8.87 24.82 14.97
C CYS A 47 10.24 24.45 15.57
N ALA A 48 11.19 25.39 15.58
CA ALA A 48 12.52 25.17 16.13
C ALA A 48 12.62 25.15 17.68
N VAL A 49 11.52 25.41 18.41
CA VAL A 49 11.43 25.27 19.89
C VAL A 49 10.79 23.95 20.31
N SER A 50 9.57 23.66 19.83
CA SER A 50 8.84 22.46 20.25
C SER A 50 9.23 21.21 19.47
N LEU A 51 9.96 21.34 18.36
CA LEU A 51 10.31 20.26 17.43
C LEU A 51 9.06 19.50 16.91
N GLN A 52 7.92 20.20 16.87
CA GLN A 52 6.64 19.74 16.34
C GLN A 52 6.25 20.56 15.10
N PRO A 53 5.32 20.08 14.25
CA PRO A 53 4.74 20.91 13.19
C PRO A 53 4.14 22.20 13.75
N PHE A 54 4.35 23.33 13.07
CA PHE A 54 3.74 24.61 13.50
C PHE A 54 2.27 24.71 13.05
N THR A 55 1.46 25.45 13.81
CA THR A 55 0.12 25.91 13.37
C THR A 55 0.16 27.38 12.98
N ASP A 56 0.78 28.21 13.82
CA ASP A 56 0.86 29.67 13.67
C ASP A 56 2.33 30.09 13.50
N PRO A 57 2.90 29.94 12.29
CA PRO A 57 4.31 30.18 12.06
C PRO A 57 4.68 31.66 12.19
N VAL A 58 5.74 31.91 12.94
CA VAL A 58 6.44 33.20 13.03
C VAL A 58 7.92 32.99 12.75
N CYS A 59 8.62 34.02 12.27
CA CYS A 59 10.07 33.97 12.12
C CYS A 59 10.79 35.17 12.71
N THR A 60 12.08 34.97 12.98
CA THR A 60 13.04 36.03 13.30
C THR A 60 13.54 36.70 12.01
N GLN A 61 14.18 37.86 12.14
CA GLN A 61 14.91 38.48 11.02
C GLN A 61 16.05 37.59 10.45
N SER A 62 16.53 36.60 11.21
CA SER A 62 17.50 35.58 10.76
C SER A 62 16.88 34.42 9.98
N GLY A 63 15.55 34.33 9.87
CA GLY A 63 14.84 33.27 9.15
C GLY A 63 14.52 32.01 9.97
N THR A 64 14.84 32.01 11.26
CA THR A 64 14.51 30.91 12.19
C THR A 64 12.99 30.84 12.38
N ILE A 65 12.37 29.69 12.07
CA ILE A 65 10.91 29.50 12.19
C ILE A 65 10.55 28.95 13.58
N PHE A 66 9.57 29.59 14.22
CA PHE A 66 8.91 29.11 15.43
C PHE A 66 7.40 29.06 15.24
N ASP A 67 6.71 28.38 16.15
CA ASP A 67 5.28 28.55 16.36
C ASP A 67 5.05 29.65 17.40
N LEU A 68 4.05 30.51 17.18
CA LEU A 68 3.73 31.67 18.01
C LEU A 68 3.53 31.30 19.49
N THR A 69 2.84 30.19 19.78
CA THR A 69 2.53 29.77 21.15
C THR A 69 3.80 29.35 21.90
N HIS A 70 4.64 28.55 21.24
CA HIS A 70 5.87 28.02 21.81
C HIS A 70 6.98 29.07 21.98
N ILE A 71 7.12 30.05 21.06
CA ILE A 71 8.11 31.11 21.23
C ILE A 71 7.71 32.12 22.32
N LEU A 72 6.41 32.42 22.48
CA LEU A 72 5.95 33.33 23.54
C LEU A 72 6.09 32.72 24.94
N THR A 73 5.89 31.40 25.07
CA THR A 73 6.16 30.66 26.32
C THR A 73 7.64 30.43 26.59
N TRP A 74 8.50 30.38 25.56
CA TRP A 74 9.95 30.46 25.74
C TRP A 74 10.38 31.84 26.24
N LEU A 75 9.95 32.92 25.56
CA LEU A 75 10.28 34.31 25.92
C LEU A 75 9.64 34.80 27.23
N SER A 76 8.80 34.02 27.90
CA SER A 76 8.36 34.30 29.28
C SER A 76 9.23 33.63 30.35
N LYS A 77 9.95 32.55 30.00
CA LYS A 77 10.95 31.88 30.86
C LYS A 77 12.33 32.48 30.68
N HIS A 78 12.72 32.75 29.44
CA HIS A 78 14.03 33.24 29.03
C HIS A 78 13.89 34.61 28.35
N PRO A 79 13.89 35.72 29.12
CA PRO A 79 13.74 37.05 28.58
C PRO A 79 14.86 37.40 27.60
N ASP A 80 14.52 38.14 26.55
CA ASP A 80 15.42 38.63 25.49
C ASP A 80 16.42 37.58 24.95
N THR A 81 16.05 36.28 24.88
CA THR A 81 16.98 35.19 24.50
C THR A 81 16.40 34.27 23.43
N ASN A 82 17.02 34.24 22.24
CA ASN A 82 16.71 33.31 21.14
C ASN A 82 17.06 31.86 21.54
N PRO A 83 16.12 30.90 21.42
CA PRO A 83 16.34 29.49 21.79
C PRO A 83 17.36 28.75 20.90
N VAL A 84 17.55 29.18 19.65
CA VAL A 84 18.45 28.51 18.69
C VAL A 84 19.88 29.03 18.83
N ASP A 85 20.09 30.34 18.68
CA ASP A 85 21.43 30.95 18.61
C ASP A 85 21.89 31.60 19.93
N GLY A 86 20.99 31.79 20.90
CA GLY A 86 21.27 32.58 22.11
C GLY A 86 21.38 34.09 21.88
N SER A 87 21.10 34.59 20.68
CA SER A 87 21.08 36.01 20.34
C SER A 87 19.91 36.77 21.00
N PRO A 88 20.00 38.11 21.20
CA PRO A 88 18.88 38.87 21.74
C PRO A 88 17.65 38.84 20.83
N LEU A 89 16.47 38.55 21.40
CA LEU A 89 15.21 38.42 20.66
C LEU A 89 14.02 38.92 21.49
N LYS A 90 13.30 39.93 21.00
CA LYS A 90 12.09 40.45 21.63
C LYS A 90 10.83 40.03 20.88
N ARG A 91 9.69 40.12 21.57
CA ARG A 91 8.35 39.85 20.99
C ARG A 91 8.00 40.78 19.82
N SER A 92 8.59 41.97 19.78
CA SER A 92 8.48 42.94 18.67
C SER A 92 9.19 42.52 17.38
N ASP A 93 10.12 41.57 17.47
CA ASP A 93 11.07 41.25 16.41
C ASP A 93 10.66 39.96 15.66
N LEU A 94 9.49 39.41 16.03
CA LEU A 94 8.84 38.25 15.43
C LEU A 94 7.90 38.71 14.31
N ILE A 95 8.06 38.11 13.14
CA ILE A 95 7.27 38.39 11.93
C ILE A 95 6.31 37.22 11.72
N THR A 96 5.01 37.48 11.60
CA THR A 96 4.00 36.46 11.26
C THR A 96 4.19 35.97 9.83
N LEU A 97 4.12 34.66 9.60
CA LEU A 97 4.27 34.07 8.27
C LEU A 97 2.93 33.62 7.69
N HIS A 98 2.72 33.92 6.41
CA HIS A 98 1.54 33.53 5.66
C HIS A 98 1.93 32.56 4.54
N PHE A 99 1.72 31.27 4.82
CA PHE A 99 1.87 30.18 3.85
C PHE A 99 0.53 29.91 3.16
N ALA A 100 0.51 29.88 1.83
CA ALA A 100 -0.63 29.36 1.08
C ALA A 100 -0.70 27.83 1.15
N LYS A 101 -1.90 27.27 0.93
CA LYS A 101 -2.16 25.83 0.88
C LYS A 101 -3.01 25.47 -0.34
N ASN A 102 -2.77 24.29 -0.91
CA ASN A 102 -3.62 23.69 -1.94
C ASN A 102 -4.92 23.09 -1.36
N GLU A 103 -5.82 22.65 -2.24
CA GLU A 103 -7.03 21.89 -1.87
C GLU A 103 -6.71 20.63 -1.05
N ASP A 104 -5.58 19.96 -1.34
CA ASP A 104 -5.06 18.81 -0.58
C ASP A 104 -4.43 19.18 0.79
N GLY A 105 -4.39 20.47 1.15
CA GLY A 105 -3.84 20.97 2.41
C GLY A 105 -2.31 21.13 2.48
N GLU A 106 -1.58 20.71 1.44
CA GLU A 106 -0.12 20.90 1.33
C GLU A 106 0.26 22.38 1.17
N PHE A 107 1.39 22.81 1.75
CA PHE A 107 1.88 24.18 1.63
C PHE A 107 2.49 24.46 0.24
N VAL A 108 2.14 25.61 -0.36
CA VAL A 108 2.54 25.98 -1.71
C VAL A 108 3.02 27.42 -1.86
N ASP A 109 3.81 27.66 -2.91
CA ASP A 109 4.07 29.00 -3.45
C ASP A 109 2.77 29.58 -4.06
N PRO A 110 2.26 30.73 -3.60
CA PRO A 110 0.93 31.24 -3.98
C PRO A 110 0.81 31.70 -5.44
N VAL A 111 1.93 31.87 -6.16
CA VAL A 111 1.96 32.39 -7.53
C VAL A 111 2.18 31.26 -8.54
N THR A 112 2.99 30.27 -8.19
CA THR A 112 3.36 29.15 -9.07
C THR A 112 2.69 27.83 -8.71
N TYR A 113 1.97 27.76 -7.58
CA TYR A 113 1.32 26.56 -7.04
C TYR A 113 2.25 25.34 -6.87
N LYS A 114 3.56 25.61 -6.78
CA LYS A 114 4.58 24.60 -6.48
C LYS A 114 4.55 24.24 -4.99
N VAL A 115 4.46 22.96 -4.69
CA VAL A 115 4.51 22.42 -3.32
C VAL A 115 5.89 22.63 -2.70
N PHE A 116 5.92 23.13 -1.47
CA PHE A 116 7.16 23.29 -0.71
C PHE A 116 7.66 21.95 -0.16
N THR A 117 8.97 21.76 -0.18
CA THR A 117 9.65 20.55 0.31
C THR A 117 10.88 20.93 1.15
N ASP A 118 11.47 19.95 1.84
CA ASP A 118 12.77 20.14 2.49
C ASP A 118 13.91 20.52 1.53
N ASN A 119 13.72 20.47 0.20
CA ASN A 119 14.76 20.85 -0.77
C ASN A 119 14.43 22.12 -1.58
N THR A 120 13.26 22.75 -1.38
CA THR A 120 12.97 24.07 -1.96
C THR A 120 13.68 25.17 -1.17
N HIS A 121 14.23 26.16 -1.88
CA HIS A 121 14.66 27.42 -1.26
C HIS A 121 13.41 28.28 -0.99
N ILE A 122 13.09 28.51 0.29
CA ILE A 122 11.89 29.19 0.76
C ILE A 122 12.28 30.54 1.34
N VAL A 123 11.57 31.60 0.94
CA VAL A 123 11.77 32.98 1.43
C VAL A 123 10.44 33.61 1.85
N ALA A 124 10.50 34.55 2.78
CA ALA A 124 9.39 35.39 3.19
C ALA A 124 9.72 36.87 3.00
N LEU A 125 8.70 37.71 2.85
CA LEU A 125 8.84 39.17 2.82
C LEU A 125 8.53 39.76 4.21
N ARG A 126 9.47 40.53 4.77
CA ARG A 126 9.37 41.14 6.11
C ARG A 126 8.12 42.01 6.29
N ASN A 127 7.74 42.73 5.23
CA ASN A 127 6.70 43.76 5.29
C ASN A 127 5.29 43.14 5.40
N THR A 128 5.10 41.95 4.81
CA THR A 128 3.78 41.35 4.57
C THR A 128 3.62 39.96 5.18
N GLY A 129 4.72 39.28 5.56
CA GLY A 129 4.71 37.90 6.05
C GLY A 129 4.54 36.84 4.96
N ASN A 130 4.25 37.21 3.71
CA ASN A 130 3.95 36.28 2.63
C ASN A 130 5.16 35.41 2.27
N VAL A 131 4.92 34.11 2.11
CA VAL A 131 5.95 33.09 1.84
C VAL A 131 5.93 32.65 0.38
N PHE A 132 7.11 32.65 -0.25
CA PHE A 132 7.32 32.32 -1.66
C PHE A 132 8.49 31.35 -1.84
N SER A 133 8.57 30.69 -3.00
CA SER A 133 9.83 30.08 -3.43
C SER A 133 10.80 31.15 -3.92
N TRP A 134 12.09 30.97 -3.68
CA TRP A 134 13.14 31.87 -4.19
C TRP A 134 13.08 31.99 -5.72
N GLU A 135 12.75 30.91 -6.44
CA GLU A 135 12.65 30.93 -7.91
C GLU A 135 11.61 31.95 -8.41
N THR A 136 10.46 32.03 -7.73
CA THR A 136 9.38 32.99 -8.03
C THR A 136 9.87 34.42 -7.81
N VAL A 137 10.44 34.74 -6.63
CA VAL A 137 10.92 36.09 -6.30
C VAL A 137 12.11 36.50 -7.19
N GLU A 138 13.05 35.60 -7.45
CA GLU A 138 14.19 35.87 -8.34
C GLU A 138 13.71 36.17 -9.78
N ARG A 139 12.70 35.45 -10.27
CA ARG A 139 12.18 35.58 -11.64
C ARG A 139 11.26 36.79 -11.82
N LEU A 140 10.28 36.96 -10.93
CA LEU A 140 9.17 37.92 -11.10
C LEU A 140 9.44 39.27 -10.42
N ASN A 141 10.27 39.30 -9.37
CA ASN A 141 10.67 40.56 -8.72
C ASN A 141 12.08 40.99 -9.15
N ILE A 142 13.10 40.19 -8.83
CA ILE A 142 14.51 40.63 -8.97
C ILE A 142 14.90 40.80 -10.44
N LYS A 143 14.64 39.81 -11.30
CA LYS A 143 14.99 39.88 -12.74
C LYS A 143 14.11 40.86 -13.53
N ALA A 144 12.83 40.99 -13.18
CA ALA A 144 11.92 41.94 -13.79
C ALA A 144 12.08 43.39 -13.25
N LYS A 145 12.83 43.57 -12.15
CA LYS A 145 12.96 44.82 -11.37
C LYS A 145 11.63 45.33 -10.77
N ASN A 146 10.67 44.44 -10.54
CA ASN A 146 9.40 44.77 -9.89
C ASN A 146 9.52 44.57 -8.37
N TRP A 147 9.44 45.64 -7.59
CA TRP A 147 9.66 45.63 -6.14
C TRP A 147 8.35 45.70 -5.33
N ARG A 148 7.32 44.98 -5.81
CA ARG A 148 6.00 44.83 -5.17
C ARG A 148 5.72 43.37 -4.82
N ASP A 149 5.08 43.13 -3.67
CA ASP A 149 4.61 41.82 -3.24
C ASP A 149 3.66 41.22 -4.29
N LEU A 150 3.85 39.96 -4.66
CA LEU A 150 3.09 39.32 -5.74
C LEU A 150 1.66 38.91 -5.34
N VAL A 151 1.29 39.06 -4.07
CA VAL A 151 -0.02 38.76 -3.49
C VAL A 151 -0.73 40.02 -2.99
N SER A 152 0.00 40.95 -2.33
CA SER A 152 -0.60 42.18 -1.75
C SER A 152 -0.23 43.50 -2.44
N ASP A 153 0.65 43.49 -3.45
CA ASP A 153 1.14 44.67 -4.20
C ASP A 153 1.94 45.72 -3.37
N ASP A 154 2.22 45.42 -2.10
CA ASP A 154 3.02 46.25 -1.18
C ASP A 154 4.48 46.41 -1.65
N GLU A 155 5.04 47.61 -1.49
CA GLU A 155 6.43 47.88 -1.85
C GLU A 155 7.43 47.27 -0.84
N PHE A 156 8.46 46.58 -1.33
CA PHE A 156 9.50 45.96 -0.50
C PHE A 156 10.90 46.11 -1.11
N THR A 157 11.95 46.13 -0.27
CA THR A 157 13.33 46.21 -0.75
C THR A 157 14.04 44.86 -0.71
N ARG A 158 15.18 44.73 -1.40
CA ARG A 158 16.02 43.52 -1.31
C ARG A 158 16.49 43.17 0.10
N LYS A 159 16.46 44.12 1.06
CA LYS A 159 16.79 43.87 2.47
C LYS A 159 15.66 43.19 3.25
N ASP A 160 14.44 43.17 2.69
CA ASP A 160 13.21 42.70 3.32
C ASP A 160 12.88 41.25 2.95
N ILE A 161 13.62 40.66 2.02
CA ILE A 161 13.61 39.23 1.76
C ILE A 161 14.34 38.50 2.89
N ILE A 162 13.66 37.57 3.55
CA ILE A 162 14.19 36.72 4.63
C ILE A 162 14.21 35.27 4.14
N THR A 163 15.35 34.60 4.19
CA THR A 163 15.46 33.18 3.81
C THR A 163 15.09 32.28 4.97
N LEU A 164 14.00 31.51 4.83
CA LEU A 164 13.51 30.56 5.84
C LEU A 164 14.13 29.16 5.70
N GLN A 165 14.56 28.83 4.49
CA GLN A 165 15.28 27.60 4.15
C GLN A 165 16.11 27.80 2.89
N ASP A 166 17.41 27.53 2.98
CA ASP A 166 18.31 27.40 1.83
C ASP A 166 18.81 25.95 1.74
N PRO A 167 18.57 25.21 0.64
CA PRO A 167 19.13 23.87 0.44
C PRO A 167 20.67 23.86 0.34
N GLN A 168 21.33 25.01 0.14
CA GLN A 168 22.79 25.13 0.14
C GLN A 168 23.38 25.31 1.56
N ASN A 169 22.63 25.91 2.49
CA ASN A 169 23.05 26.14 3.88
C ASN A 169 22.25 25.29 4.89
N ILE A 170 22.59 24.00 4.93
CA ILE A 170 21.87 22.98 5.70
C ILE A 170 22.17 23.05 7.22
N GLU A 171 23.19 23.79 7.64
CA GLU A 171 23.60 23.88 9.06
C GLU A 171 22.59 24.67 9.90
N SER A 172 21.97 25.71 9.31
CA SER A 172 20.94 26.57 9.91
C SER A 172 19.74 25.84 10.52
N ARG A 173 19.43 24.61 10.06
CA ARG A 173 18.31 23.78 10.56
C ARG A 173 18.78 22.48 11.22
N ASN A 174 20.04 22.39 11.65
CA ASN A 174 20.56 21.25 12.39
C ASN A 174 20.20 21.36 13.88
N PHE A 175 19.10 20.75 14.31
CA PHE A 175 18.62 20.87 15.70
C PHE A 175 19.54 20.22 16.73
N GLY A 176 20.51 19.39 16.29
CA GLY A 176 21.61 18.92 17.15
C GLY A 176 22.58 20.02 17.63
N ALA A 177 22.44 21.25 17.12
CA ALA A 177 23.25 22.41 17.50
C ALA A 177 22.44 23.56 18.15
N PHE A 178 21.11 23.42 18.32
CA PHE A 178 20.30 24.48 18.92
C PHE A 178 20.61 24.63 20.41
N LYS A 179 20.83 25.88 20.86
CA LYS A 179 21.26 26.17 22.24
C LYS A 179 20.38 25.52 23.31
N HIS A 180 19.06 25.72 23.28
CA HIS A 180 18.13 25.13 24.27
C HIS A 180 18.14 23.58 24.33
N ILE A 181 18.58 22.90 23.27
CA ILE A 181 18.72 21.42 23.21
C ILE A 181 20.08 20.97 23.78
N VAL A 182 21.12 21.81 23.64
CA VAL A 182 22.45 21.59 24.23
C VAL A 182 22.44 21.90 25.74
N ASP A 183 21.77 22.98 26.13
CA ASP A 183 21.66 23.44 27.52
C ASP A 183 20.65 22.60 28.34
N GLY A 184 19.73 21.91 27.67
CA GLY A 184 18.80 20.94 28.27
C GLY A 184 17.44 21.49 28.69
N ASP A 185 17.14 22.75 28.38
CA ASP A 185 15.92 23.48 28.76
C ASP A 185 14.62 23.01 28.06
N THR A 186 14.68 21.93 27.26
CA THR A 186 13.51 21.30 26.62
C THR A 186 12.62 20.59 27.64
N VAL A 187 11.86 21.37 28.42
CA VAL A 187 10.67 20.89 29.12
C VAL A 187 9.61 20.56 28.06
N VAL A 188 9.56 19.27 27.68
CA VAL A 188 8.36 18.70 27.06
C VAL A 188 7.22 18.88 28.06
N PRO A 189 6.05 19.43 27.67
CA PRO A 189 4.90 19.52 28.57
C PRO A 189 4.51 18.12 29.06
N GLU A 190 4.58 17.87 30.37
CA GLU A 190 4.25 16.55 30.95
C GLU A 190 2.75 16.25 30.95
N GLU A 191 1.91 17.26 30.77
CA GLU A 191 0.45 17.13 30.64
C GLU A 191 -0.02 17.74 29.31
N GLU A 192 -1.01 17.11 28.69
CA GLU A 192 -1.56 17.41 27.35
C GLU A 192 -0.61 17.28 26.14
N SER A 193 0.04 16.11 25.98
CA SER A 193 0.08 15.52 24.63
C SER A 193 0.03 13.98 24.64
N SER A 194 -1.08 13.43 24.15
CA SER A 194 -1.24 11.99 23.91
C SER A 194 -0.48 11.58 22.65
N VAL A 195 0.86 11.51 22.74
CA VAL A 195 1.72 10.91 21.71
C VAL A 195 1.38 9.42 21.61
N ASN A 196 0.49 9.09 20.68
CA ASN A 196 -0.03 7.74 20.49
C ASN A 196 1.12 6.81 20.06
N ALA A 197 1.57 5.95 20.99
CA ALA A 197 2.81 5.18 20.83
C ALA A 197 2.77 4.21 19.63
N ASP A 198 1.58 3.81 19.19
CA ASP A 198 1.38 2.96 18.01
C ASP A 198 1.73 3.66 16.69
N ALA A 199 1.77 5.00 16.66
CA ALA A 199 2.25 5.78 15.51
C ALA A 199 3.78 5.72 15.32
N LEU A 200 4.55 5.19 16.29
CA LEU A 200 6.02 5.20 16.31
C LEU A 200 6.66 3.78 16.29
N GLY A 201 5.89 2.80 15.82
CA GLY A 201 6.19 1.37 15.61
C GLY A 201 7.59 0.83 15.95
N SER A 202 8.42 0.59 14.93
CA SER A 202 9.66 -0.21 15.10
C SER A 202 10.82 0.55 15.75
N ALA A 203 10.82 1.88 15.67
CA ALA A 203 11.94 2.71 16.10
C ALA A 203 12.21 2.63 17.62
N ALA A 204 11.15 2.66 18.44
CA ALA A 204 11.27 2.63 19.90
C ALA A 204 11.93 1.33 20.41
N LYS A 205 11.57 0.18 19.83
CA LYS A 205 12.19 -1.13 20.16
C LYS A 205 13.67 -1.17 19.76
N ILE A 206 14.03 -0.55 18.63
CA ILE A 206 15.43 -0.48 18.15
C ILE A 206 16.30 0.40 19.08
N LEU A 207 15.76 1.50 19.60
CA LEU A 207 16.48 2.36 20.55
C LEU A 207 16.76 1.63 21.87
N LYS A 208 15.73 1.03 22.49
CA LYS A 208 15.86 0.30 23.75
C LYS A 208 16.79 -0.91 23.64
N ALA A 209 16.81 -1.58 22.49
CA ALA A 209 17.77 -2.65 22.20
C ALA A 209 19.22 -2.14 22.04
N LYS A 210 19.44 -0.99 21.39
CA LYS A 210 20.78 -0.39 21.22
C LYS A 210 21.38 0.05 22.56
N GLU A 211 20.57 0.61 23.45
CA GLU A 211 20.99 1.05 24.78
C GLU A 211 21.46 -0.14 25.65
N ALA A 212 20.69 -1.23 25.69
CA ALA A 212 21.06 -2.46 26.39
C ALA A 212 22.38 -3.05 25.84
N VAL A 213 22.56 -3.05 24.52
CA VAL A 213 23.82 -3.51 23.88
C VAL A 213 24.99 -2.58 24.20
N ALA A 214 24.79 -1.26 24.29
CA ALA A 214 25.83 -0.31 24.69
C ALA A 214 26.30 -0.56 26.13
N LYS A 215 25.37 -0.75 27.08
CA LYS A 215 25.68 -1.06 28.48
C LYS A 215 26.46 -2.38 28.61
N ALA A 216 26.01 -3.44 27.95
CA ALA A 216 26.72 -4.73 27.92
C ALA A 216 28.10 -4.65 27.26
N ARG A 217 28.33 -3.70 26.33
CA ARG A 217 29.64 -3.48 25.69
C ARG A 217 30.59 -2.71 26.61
N ALA A 218 30.09 -1.77 27.42
CA ALA A 218 30.88 -1.06 28.43
C ALA A 218 31.42 -1.99 29.52
N GLU A 219 30.57 -2.88 30.06
CA GLU A 219 31.00 -3.90 31.04
C GLU A 219 32.04 -4.87 30.47
N ARG A 220 31.95 -5.20 29.17
CA ARG A 220 32.96 -6.00 28.46
C ARG A 220 34.28 -5.26 28.26
N ALA A 221 34.23 -3.95 27.99
CA ALA A 221 35.44 -3.13 27.86
C ALA A 221 36.20 -3.00 29.19
N ALA A 222 35.49 -2.80 30.30
CA ALA A 222 36.09 -2.78 31.64
C ALA A 222 36.82 -4.11 31.99
N LYS A 223 36.26 -5.25 31.58
CA LYS A 223 36.89 -6.57 31.78
C LYS A 223 38.07 -6.84 30.83
N ALA A 224 38.23 -6.09 29.75
CA ALA A 224 39.27 -6.31 28.75
C ALA A 224 40.64 -5.67 29.09
N GLN A 225 40.70 -4.76 30.06
CA GLN A 225 41.96 -4.10 30.46
C GLN A 225 42.84 -4.95 31.40
N GLY A 226 42.37 -6.12 31.85
CA GLY A 226 43.04 -6.94 32.87
C GLY A 226 44.09 -7.94 32.39
N GLN A 227 44.22 -8.20 31.08
CA GLN A 227 45.14 -9.23 30.56
C GLN A 227 45.79 -8.84 29.22
N ILE A 228 47.10 -8.52 29.25
CA ILE A 228 47.96 -8.43 28.06
C ILE A 228 49.34 -9.03 28.41
N GLN A 229 49.67 -10.19 27.86
CA GLN A 229 51.04 -10.70 27.71
C GLN A 229 51.08 -11.95 26.79
N GLY A 230 52.05 -12.04 25.88
CA GLY A 230 52.43 -13.28 25.19
C GLY A 230 52.38 -13.29 23.65
N ALA A 231 53.53 -13.60 23.04
CA ALA A 231 53.80 -14.24 21.73
C ALA A 231 52.82 -13.99 20.53
N SER A 232 53.17 -13.28 19.44
CA SER A 232 54.27 -13.45 18.45
C SER A 232 54.01 -14.41 17.27
N SER A 233 53.74 -13.83 16.10
CA SER A 233 54.16 -14.24 14.74
C SER A 233 54.19 -15.74 14.31
N LYS A 234 53.44 -16.08 13.25
CA LYS A 234 53.96 -16.88 12.12
C LYS A 234 53.21 -16.64 10.80
N SER A 235 53.70 -17.28 9.74
CA SER A 235 53.62 -16.87 8.33
C SER A 235 52.34 -17.26 7.57
N LEU A 236 52.16 -16.63 6.40
CA LEU A 236 51.18 -16.99 5.37
C LEU A 236 51.39 -18.43 4.85
N THR A 237 50.30 -19.06 4.40
CA THR A 237 50.29 -20.02 3.28
C THR A 237 49.05 -19.79 2.42
N THR A 238 49.23 -19.79 1.09
CA THR A 238 48.18 -19.50 0.10
C THR A 238 47.44 -20.77 -0.31
N GLN A 239 46.10 -20.77 -0.31
CA GLN A 239 45.32 -21.75 -1.08
C GLN A 239 44.19 -21.13 -1.92
N LYS A 240 44.35 -21.37 -3.23
CA LYS A 240 43.39 -21.50 -4.36
C LYS A 240 41.98 -20.91 -4.26
N ASN A 241 41.57 -20.32 -5.39
CA ASN A 241 40.19 -19.98 -5.74
C ASN A 241 39.21 -21.14 -5.47
N GLY A 242 38.23 -20.90 -4.60
CA GLY A 242 36.93 -21.57 -4.63
C GLY A 242 35.90 -20.65 -5.30
N THR A 243 35.24 -21.11 -6.37
CA THR A 243 34.17 -20.36 -7.03
C THR A 243 32.92 -20.34 -6.16
N PHE A 244 32.79 -19.32 -5.31
CA PHE A 244 31.59 -19.09 -4.51
C PHE A 244 30.39 -18.75 -5.42
N SER A 245 29.53 -19.74 -5.64
CA SER A 245 28.18 -19.53 -6.15
C SER A 245 27.41 -18.62 -5.19
N LYS A 246 27.05 -17.42 -5.63
CA LYS A 246 26.14 -16.56 -4.87
C LYS A 246 24.79 -17.25 -4.75
N THR A 247 24.43 -17.71 -3.55
CA THR A 247 23.03 -17.97 -3.22
C THR A 247 22.25 -16.65 -3.39
N PRO A 248 21.16 -16.64 -4.18
CA PRO A 248 20.41 -15.41 -4.40
C PRO A 248 19.74 -14.99 -3.08
N THR A 249 19.87 -13.72 -2.72
CA THR A 249 19.01 -13.12 -1.69
C THR A 249 17.55 -13.30 -2.10
N PRO A 250 16.62 -13.61 -1.16
CA PRO A 250 15.23 -13.84 -1.51
C PRO A 250 14.66 -12.57 -2.16
N VAL A 251 14.33 -12.68 -3.44
CA VAL A 251 13.71 -11.59 -4.20
C VAL A 251 12.37 -11.30 -3.52
N ALA A 252 12.18 -10.08 -3.04
CA ALA A 252 10.91 -9.66 -2.45
C ALA A 252 9.80 -9.95 -3.46
N LYS A 253 8.77 -10.71 -3.03
CA LYS A 253 7.66 -11.08 -3.91
C LYS A 253 7.04 -9.78 -4.47
N PRO A 254 6.87 -9.66 -5.80
CA PRO A 254 6.28 -8.45 -6.35
C PRO A 254 4.88 -8.25 -5.79
N ALA A 255 4.48 -6.98 -5.61
CA ALA A 255 3.13 -6.64 -5.15
C ALA A 255 2.06 -7.35 -6.00
N TYR A 256 0.96 -7.75 -5.38
CA TYR A 256 -0.08 -8.58 -6.03
C TYR A 256 -0.62 -7.93 -7.32
N ASN A 257 -0.66 -6.60 -7.38
CA ASN A 257 -1.08 -5.74 -8.50
C ASN A 257 0.06 -5.23 -9.40
N ALA A 258 1.27 -5.80 -9.31
CA ALA A 258 2.39 -5.41 -10.16
C ALA A 258 2.12 -5.68 -11.65
N ALA A 259 2.37 -4.67 -12.48
CA ALA A 259 2.27 -4.72 -13.93
C ALA A 259 3.34 -5.63 -14.55
N VAL A 260 3.18 -5.91 -15.84
CA VAL A 260 4.25 -6.52 -16.65
C VAL A 260 5.36 -5.50 -16.91
N TYR A 261 4.98 -4.23 -17.12
CA TYR A 261 5.87 -3.10 -17.42
C TYR A 261 6.39 -2.40 -16.15
N THR A 262 7.52 -1.70 -16.29
CA THR A 262 8.12 -0.88 -15.23
C THR A 262 7.37 0.43 -15.04
N SER A 263 7.45 1.01 -13.84
CA SER A 263 6.81 2.28 -13.44
C SER A 263 7.33 3.52 -14.17
N GLY A 264 8.33 3.38 -15.06
CA GLY A 264 8.96 4.49 -15.78
C GLY A 264 9.84 5.41 -14.92
N LYS A 265 9.65 5.45 -13.59
CA LYS A 265 10.30 6.39 -12.67
C LYS A 265 11.82 6.46 -12.81
N ALA A 266 12.50 5.31 -12.89
CA ALA A 266 13.94 5.27 -13.10
C ALA A 266 14.37 5.94 -14.42
N ALA A 267 13.71 5.61 -15.53
CA ALA A 267 13.99 6.21 -16.83
C ALA A 267 13.64 7.71 -16.87
N ALA A 268 12.52 8.12 -16.27
CA ALA A 268 12.13 9.52 -16.16
C ALA A 268 13.13 10.33 -15.29
N SER A 269 13.67 9.74 -14.22
CA SER A 269 14.71 10.36 -13.39
C SER A 269 16.10 10.39 -14.04
N PHE A 270 16.31 9.59 -15.10
CA PHE A 270 17.51 9.62 -15.92
C PHE A 270 17.43 10.67 -17.04
N THR A 271 16.22 10.96 -17.55
CA THR A 271 16.01 11.92 -18.66
C THR A 271 15.50 13.30 -18.22
N SER A 272 14.97 13.45 -17.01
CA SER A 272 14.46 14.71 -16.46
C SER A 272 15.19 15.13 -15.19
N THR A 273 15.76 16.33 -15.21
CA THR A 273 16.37 16.97 -14.04
C THR A 273 15.36 17.39 -12.96
N GLY A 274 14.06 17.37 -13.28
CA GLY A 274 12.98 17.69 -12.34
C GLY A 274 12.41 16.48 -11.58
N VAL A 275 12.99 15.28 -11.74
CA VAL A 275 12.50 14.04 -11.10
C VAL A 275 13.60 13.46 -10.20
N THR A 276 13.24 13.06 -8.98
CA THR A 276 14.18 12.47 -8.01
C THR A 276 14.85 11.20 -8.56
N PRO A 277 16.20 11.08 -8.50
CA PRO A 277 16.92 9.90 -8.99
C PRO A 277 16.41 8.56 -8.41
N HIS A 278 15.78 7.75 -9.26
CA HIS A 278 15.28 6.41 -8.93
C HIS A 278 16.18 5.36 -9.59
N THR A 279 16.82 4.52 -8.78
CA THR A 279 17.67 3.42 -9.24
C THR A 279 16.94 2.07 -9.31
N SER A 280 15.74 1.98 -8.77
CA SER A 280 14.92 0.77 -8.75
C SER A 280 14.06 0.62 -10.01
N ALA A 281 14.14 -0.55 -10.65
CA ALA A 281 13.33 -0.90 -11.83
C ALA A 281 11.93 -1.40 -11.44
N ASP A 282 11.27 -0.70 -10.51
CA ASP A 282 10.02 -1.15 -9.90
C ASP A 282 8.90 -1.26 -10.94
N ARG A 283 8.15 -2.36 -10.89
CA ARG A 283 6.95 -2.56 -11.71
C ARG A 283 5.88 -1.54 -11.36
N ALA A 284 5.15 -1.06 -12.36
CA ALA A 284 4.01 -0.19 -12.12
C ALA A 284 2.96 -0.94 -11.27
N LEU A 285 2.31 -0.28 -10.33
CA LEU A 285 1.15 -0.85 -9.64
C LEU A 285 -0.09 -0.56 -10.48
N LEU A 286 -0.94 -1.57 -10.71
CA LEU A 286 -2.23 -1.35 -11.35
C LEU A 286 -3.22 -0.75 -10.34
N SER A 287 -4.14 0.07 -10.87
CA SER A 287 -5.39 0.41 -10.17
C SER A 287 -6.17 -0.87 -9.85
N GLU A 288 -7.02 -0.84 -8.83
CA GLU A 288 -7.83 -2.02 -8.48
C GLU A 288 -8.79 -2.41 -9.61
N GLU A 289 -9.29 -1.44 -10.37
CA GLU A 289 -10.14 -1.68 -11.53
C GLU A 289 -9.36 -2.34 -12.68
N ASP A 290 -8.23 -1.77 -13.11
CA ASP A 290 -7.39 -2.36 -14.17
C ASP A 290 -6.83 -3.73 -13.76
N TYR A 291 -6.67 -3.96 -12.45
CA TYR A 291 -6.24 -5.25 -11.92
C TYR A 291 -7.34 -6.30 -11.98
N MET A 292 -8.54 -5.95 -11.50
CA MET A 292 -9.75 -6.79 -11.48
C MET A 292 -10.21 -7.13 -12.90
N LEU A 293 -10.22 -6.14 -13.80
CA LEU A 293 -10.72 -6.23 -15.17
C LEU A 293 -9.71 -6.84 -16.15
N ARG A 294 -8.90 -7.80 -15.69
CA ARG A 294 -8.07 -8.65 -16.56
C ARG A 294 -8.76 -9.99 -16.81
N PRO A 295 -8.76 -10.50 -18.07
CA PRO A 295 -9.28 -11.83 -18.38
C PRO A 295 -8.71 -12.93 -17.48
N LYS A 296 -9.49 -13.99 -17.29
CA LYS A 296 -9.18 -15.21 -16.54
C LYS A 296 -9.01 -15.04 -15.03
N ARG A 297 -9.29 -13.85 -14.47
CA ARG A 297 -9.31 -13.61 -13.02
C ARG A 297 -10.61 -13.99 -12.34
N ILE A 298 -11.74 -13.53 -12.87
CA ILE A 298 -13.07 -13.75 -12.30
C ILE A 298 -13.69 -14.95 -13.00
N LYS A 299 -13.84 -16.06 -12.28
CA LYS A 299 -14.42 -17.32 -12.78
C LYS A 299 -15.91 -17.48 -12.42
N HIS A 300 -16.41 -16.61 -11.55
CA HIS A 300 -17.81 -16.58 -11.15
C HIS A 300 -18.62 -16.01 -12.32
N LYS A 301 -19.67 -16.72 -12.73
CA LYS A 301 -20.57 -16.23 -13.79
C LYS A 301 -21.55 -15.24 -13.20
N GLY A 302 -21.83 -14.16 -13.93
CA GLY A 302 -22.92 -13.24 -13.57
C GLY A 302 -24.23 -13.66 -14.21
N TYR A 303 -25.35 -13.18 -13.68
CA TYR A 303 -26.67 -13.40 -14.26
C TYR A 303 -27.50 -12.11 -14.24
N ALA A 304 -28.18 -11.82 -15.34
CA ALA A 304 -29.04 -10.66 -15.50
C ALA A 304 -30.29 -10.99 -16.34
N ARG A 305 -31.33 -10.17 -16.23
CA ARG A 305 -32.59 -10.26 -16.98
C ARG A 305 -32.86 -8.93 -17.69
N LEU A 306 -33.02 -8.98 -19.01
CA LEU A 306 -33.66 -7.89 -19.74
C LEU A 306 -35.17 -8.11 -19.67
N HIS A 307 -35.91 -7.16 -19.11
CA HIS A 307 -37.34 -7.04 -19.32
C HIS A 307 -37.56 -6.29 -20.64
N THR A 308 -38.20 -6.91 -21.64
CA THR A 308 -38.47 -6.26 -22.94
C THR A 308 -39.97 -6.23 -23.25
N SER A 309 -40.39 -5.39 -24.20
CA SER A 309 -41.80 -5.34 -24.65
C SER A 309 -42.34 -6.66 -25.22
N HIS A 310 -41.45 -7.60 -25.57
CA HIS A 310 -41.79 -8.94 -26.06
C HIS A 310 -41.60 -10.04 -25.00
N GLY A 311 -41.37 -9.66 -23.74
CA GLY A 311 -41.13 -10.55 -22.60
C GLY A 311 -39.68 -10.55 -22.13
N ASP A 312 -39.34 -11.51 -21.27
CA ASP A 312 -38.04 -11.59 -20.61
C ASP A 312 -36.96 -12.29 -21.42
N LEU A 313 -35.70 -11.84 -21.26
CA LEU A 313 -34.49 -12.55 -21.69
C LEU A 313 -33.55 -12.71 -20.49
N ASN A 314 -33.31 -13.95 -20.07
CA ASN A 314 -32.33 -14.27 -19.03
C ASN A 314 -30.96 -14.50 -19.66
N ILE A 315 -29.93 -13.86 -19.11
CA ILE A 315 -28.58 -13.74 -19.66
C ILE A 315 -27.56 -14.24 -18.65
N GLU A 316 -26.66 -15.12 -19.11
CA GLU A 316 -25.44 -15.55 -18.43
C GLU A 316 -24.26 -14.67 -18.89
N LEU A 317 -23.60 -14.01 -17.95
CA LEU A 317 -22.48 -13.11 -18.16
C LEU A 317 -21.14 -13.85 -17.99
N LEU A 318 -20.16 -13.57 -18.86
CA LEU A 318 -18.90 -14.32 -18.97
C LEU A 318 -17.66 -13.45 -18.63
N PRO A 319 -17.48 -13.01 -17.36
CA PRO A 319 -16.38 -12.14 -16.96
C PRO A 319 -15.01 -12.83 -17.00
N GLU A 320 -14.95 -14.16 -17.16
CA GLU A 320 -13.67 -14.86 -17.35
C GLU A 320 -13.00 -14.48 -18.68
N HIS A 321 -13.79 -14.15 -19.70
CA HIS A 321 -13.27 -13.88 -21.05
C HIS A 321 -13.33 -12.39 -21.42
N ALA A 322 -14.41 -11.70 -21.07
CA ALA A 322 -14.61 -10.28 -21.38
C ALA A 322 -14.99 -9.44 -20.13
N PRO A 323 -14.13 -9.35 -19.11
CA PRO A 323 -14.45 -8.67 -17.86
C PRO A 323 -14.74 -7.17 -18.05
N ARG A 324 -14.08 -6.45 -18.96
CA ARG A 324 -14.38 -5.02 -19.19
C ARG A 324 -15.75 -4.86 -19.83
N ALA A 325 -16.10 -5.71 -20.80
CA ALA A 325 -17.43 -5.68 -21.42
C ALA A 325 -18.54 -6.01 -20.41
N VAL A 326 -18.37 -7.04 -19.58
CA VAL A 326 -19.34 -7.39 -18.54
C VAL A 326 -19.46 -6.29 -17.47
N TRP A 327 -18.33 -5.74 -16.98
CA TRP A 327 -18.36 -4.63 -16.00
C TRP A 327 -19.06 -3.39 -16.55
N ASN A 328 -18.77 -3.02 -17.81
CA ASN A 328 -19.45 -1.93 -18.50
C ASN A 328 -20.96 -2.20 -18.61
N PHE A 329 -21.38 -3.39 -19.01
CA PHE A 329 -22.81 -3.76 -19.08
C PHE A 329 -23.49 -3.69 -17.71
N VAL A 330 -22.90 -4.32 -16.67
CA VAL A 330 -23.45 -4.37 -15.31
C VAL A 330 -23.56 -2.97 -14.69
N LYS A 331 -22.53 -2.12 -14.81
CA LYS A 331 -22.55 -0.76 -14.24
C LYS A 331 -23.35 0.24 -15.07
N LEU A 332 -23.68 -0.05 -16.34
CA LEU A 332 -24.70 0.69 -17.10
C LEU A 332 -26.12 0.23 -16.73
N ALA A 333 -26.35 -1.07 -16.53
CA ALA A 333 -27.63 -1.61 -16.05
C ALA A 333 -27.99 -1.08 -14.65
N GLN A 334 -27.05 -1.12 -13.69
CA GLN A 334 -27.25 -0.57 -12.33
C GLN A 334 -27.47 0.95 -12.30
N LYS A 335 -27.18 1.67 -13.40
CA LYS A 335 -27.50 3.10 -13.58
C LYS A 335 -28.83 3.35 -14.29
N GLY A 336 -29.58 2.30 -14.66
CA GLY A 336 -30.79 2.41 -15.48
C GLY A 336 -30.54 2.87 -16.93
N TYR A 337 -29.30 2.81 -17.42
CA TYR A 337 -28.92 3.38 -18.73
C TYR A 337 -29.60 2.69 -19.93
N TYR A 338 -30.05 1.44 -19.74
CA TYR A 338 -30.72 0.64 -20.77
C TYR A 338 -32.25 0.71 -20.70
N ASN A 339 -32.82 1.40 -19.71
CA ASN A 339 -34.27 1.48 -19.49
C ASN A 339 -34.93 2.38 -20.54
N HIS A 340 -36.02 1.91 -21.14
CA HIS A 340 -36.66 2.44 -22.34
C HIS A 340 -35.76 2.58 -23.58
N THR A 341 -34.66 1.80 -23.66
CA THR A 341 -33.79 1.81 -24.86
C THR A 341 -34.30 0.83 -25.92
N ILE A 342 -34.33 1.27 -27.19
CA ILE A 342 -34.87 0.48 -28.30
C ILE A 342 -33.81 -0.39 -28.99
N PHE A 343 -34.25 -1.51 -29.55
CA PHE A 343 -33.49 -2.27 -30.55
C PHE A 343 -33.64 -1.61 -31.91
N HIS A 344 -32.79 -0.61 -32.20
CA HIS A 344 -32.85 0.22 -33.41
C HIS A 344 -32.57 -0.54 -34.71
N ARG A 345 -32.12 -1.80 -34.66
CA ARG A 345 -31.79 -2.61 -35.84
C ARG A 345 -32.04 -4.10 -35.62
N ASN A 346 -32.80 -4.75 -36.51
CA ASN A 346 -33.18 -6.16 -36.42
C ASN A 346 -33.02 -6.83 -37.80
N ILE A 347 -32.17 -7.85 -37.91
CA ILE A 347 -31.97 -8.62 -39.14
C ILE A 347 -32.30 -10.09 -38.88
N LYS A 348 -33.46 -10.50 -39.37
CA LYS A 348 -34.01 -11.87 -39.28
C LYS A 348 -32.99 -12.91 -39.77
N GLY A 349 -32.80 -13.98 -39.00
CA GLY A 349 -31.81 -15.03 -39.28
C GLY A 349 -30.35 -14.64 -39.05
N PHE A 350 -30.06 -13.39 -38.64
CA PHE A 350 -28.71 -12.90 -38.37
C PHE A 350 -28.54 -12.39 -36.93
N MET A 351 -28.98 -11.16 -36.62
CA MET A 351 -28.82 -10.54 -35.29
C MET A 351 -29.79 -9.37 -35.05
N ILE A 352 -29.97 -9.00 -33.79
CA ILE A 352 -30.67 -7.79 -33.34
C ILE A 352 -29.76 -6.95 -32.45
N GLN A 353 -29.73 -5.63 -32.66
CA GLN A 353 -28.80 -4.68 -32.05
C GLN A 353 -29.56 -3.57 -31.31
N GLY A 354 -29.06 -3.21 -30.12
CA GLY A 354 -29.62 -2.18 -29.25
C GLY A 354 -28.57 -1.56 -28.33
N GLY A 355 -29.00 -0.98 -27.21
CA GLY A 355 -28.11 -0.35 -26.24
C GLY A 355 -27.60 1.05 -26.64
N ASP A 356 -28.29 1.71 -27.57
CA ASP A 356 -28.12 3.13 -27.88
C ASP A 356 -29.32 3.92 -27.31
N PRO A 357 -29.15 4.75 -26.26
CA PRO A 357 -30.26 5.51 -25.68
C PRO A 357 -30.78 6.62 -26.60
N THR A 358 -30.09 6.92 -27.70
CA THR A 358 -30.59 7.85 -28.73
C THR A 358 -31.48 7.18 -29.77
N GLY A 359 -31.53 5.85 -29.83
CA GLY A 359 -32.23 5.08 -30.87
C GLY A 359 -31.69 5.28 -32.30
N THR A 360 -30.62 6.07 -32.50
CA THR A 360 -30.07 6.39 -33.84
C THR A 360 -29.14 5.30 -34.40
N GLY A 361 -28.72 4.35 -33.56
CA GLY A 361 -27.67 3.38 -33.85
C GLY A 361 -26.25 3.97 -33.92
N ARG A 362 -26.10 5.30 -33.72
CA ARG A 362 -24.80 5.98 -33.76
C ARG A 362 -24.31 6.43 -32.38
N GLY A 363 -25.19 6.54 -31.39
CA GLY A 363 -24.88 6.96 -30.02
C GLY A 363 -24.34 5.84 -29.14
N GLY A 364 -24.56 5.97 -27.83
CA GLY A 364 -24.04 5.08 -26.80
C GLY A 364 -22.63 5.43 -26.29
N GLN A 365 -22.45 5.42 -24.97
CA GLN A 365 -21.19 5.71 -24.28
C GLN A 365 -20.86 4.60 -23.27
N SER A 366 -19.57 4.33 -23.04
CA SER A 366 -19.17 3.39 -21.98
C SER A 366 -19.29 4.01 -20.58
N ILE A 367 -19.21 3.17 -19.55
CA ILE A 367 -19.14 3.62 -18.14
C ILE A 367 -17.98 4.59 -17.86
N TRP A 368 -16.92 4.55 -18.68
CA TRP A 368 -15.73 5.42 -18.59
C TRP A 368 -15.80 6.68 -19.48
N GLY A 369 -16.92 6.91 -20.19
CA GLY A 369 -17.08 8.02 -21.15
C GLY A 369 -16.20 7.93 -22.41
N LYS A 370 -15.36 6.90 -22.53
CA LYS A 370 -14.40 6.67 -23.64
C LYS A 370 -14.54 5.25 -24.18
N PRO A 371 -14.36 5.00 -25.50
CA PRO A 371 -14.42 3.64 -26.03
C PRO A 371 -13.37 2.72 -25.39
N PHE A 372 -13.68 1.43 -25.25
CA PHE A 372 -12.78 0.44 -24.65
C PHE A 372 -12.36 -0.69 -25.61
N ASN A 373 -11.27 -1.36 -25.22
CA ASN A 373 -10.60 -2.37 -26.04
C ASN A 373 -11.49 -3.60 -26.35
N ASP A 374 -11.16 -4.33 -27.40
CA ASP A 374 -11.80 -5.61 -27.69
C ASP A 374 -11.18 -6.74 -26.83
N GLU A 375 -12.01 -7.61 -26.26
CA GLU A 375 -11.58 -8.72 -25.40
C GLU A 375 -11.80 -10.05 -26.14
N LEU A 376 -10.96 -10.29 -27.15
CA LEU A 376 -11.10 -11.39 -28.12
C LEU A 376 -10.36 -12.69 -27.72
N GLU A 377 -9.81 -12.75 -26.50
CA GLU A 377 -8.93 -13.84 -26.01
C GLU A 377 -9.71 -14.90 -25.22
N GLY A 378 -10.67 -15.56 -25.87
CA GLY A 378 -11.48 -16.63 -25.28
C GLY A 378 -11.65 -17.86 -26.20
N PRO A 379 -12.15 -18.97 -25.65
CA PRO A 379 -12.64 -20.11 -26.45
C PRO A 379 -13.97 -19.79 -27.14
N GLU A 380 -14.65 -18.74 -26.67
CA GLU A 380 -15.98 -18.32 -27.09
C GLU A 380 -16.01 -17.84 -28.54
N LYS A 381 -17.07 -18.27 -29.25
CA LYS A 381 -17.35 -17.96 -30.65
C LYS A 381 -18.83 -17.75 -30.84
N HIS A 382 -19.23 -17.14 -31.96
CA HIS A 382 -20.63 -17.01 -32.35
C HIS A 382 -21.15 -18.35 -32.90
N ASP A 383 -21.07 -19.42 -32.09
CA ASP A 383 -21.36 -20.80 -32.46
C ASP A 383 -22.85 -21.16 -32.40
N ARG A 384 -23.65 -20.35 -31.69
CA ARG A 384 -25.06 -20.62 -31.35
C ARG A 384 -25.95 -19.39 -31.53
N ARG A 385 -27.26 -19.63 -31.51
CA ARG A 385 -28.30 -18.62 -31.24
C ARG A 385 -28.15 -18.11 -29.81
N GLY A 386 -28.37 -16.82 -29.59
CA GLY A 386 -28.32 -16.18 -28.28
C GLY A 386 -26.93 -15.79 -27.79
N THR A 387 -25.88 -15.84 -28.62
CA THR A 387 -24.59 -15.23 -28.26
C THR A 387 -24.73 -13.70 -28.26
N ILE A 388 -24.23 -13.04 -27.21
CA ILE A 388 -24.33 -11.59 -27.04
C ILE A 388 -22.93 -10.96 -27.09
N SER A 389 -22.79 -9.97 -27.96
CA SER A 389 -21.50 -9.36 -28.30
C SER A 389 -21.58 -7.84 -28.38
N MET A 390 -20.48 -7.16 -28.08
CA MET A 390 -20.37 -5.70 -28.20
C MET A 390 -20.38 -5.25 -29.66
N ALA A 391 -21.19 -4.24 -29.96
CA ALA A 391 -21.11 -3.54 -31.24
C ALA A 391 -19.97 -2.51 -31.20
N ASN A 392 -19.15 -2.50 -32.25
CA ASN A 392 -18.02 -1.57 -32.41
C ASN A 392 -18.02 -0.95 -33.82
N LYS A 393 -17.21 0.09 -34.01
CA LYS A 393 -17.04 0.83 -35.28
C LYS A 393 -15.64 0.59 -35.89
N GLY A 394 -14.95 -0.45 -35.41
CA GLY A 394 -13.53 -0.71 -35.62
C GLY A 394 -12.86 -1.25 -34.36
N LYS A 395 -11.58 -1.65 -34.46
CA LYS A 395 -10.83 -2.23 -33.34
C LYS A 395 -10.77 -1.29 -32.14
N ASN A 396 -11.00 -1.81 -30.93
CA ASN A 396 -10.99 -1.11 -29.65
C ASN A 396 -11.97 0.08 -29.56
N THR A 397 -13.17 -0.05 -30.15
CA THR A 397 -14.20 1.01 -30.13
C THR A 397 -15.53 0.61 -29.48
N ASN A 398 -15.50 -0.27 -28.47
CA ASN A 398 -16.69 -0.70 -27.74
C ASN A 398 -17.27 0.44 -26.86
N THR A 399 -18.60 0.61 -26.84
CA THR A 399 -19.30 1.62 -26.00
C THR A 399 -20.39 0.98 -25.13
N SER A 400 -21.67 1.34 -25.29
CA SER A 400 -22.81 0.69 -24.63
C SER A 400 -23.58 -0.28 -25.54
N GLN A 401 -23.42 -0.15 -26.86
CA GLN A 401 -24.20 -0.91 -27.84
C GLN A 401 -23.79 -2.38 -27.87
N PHE A 402 -24.78 -3.26 -27.95
CA PHE A 402 -24.60 -4.70 -28.06
C PHE A 402 -25.58 -5.30 -29.08
N PHE A 403 -25.31 -6.52 -29.51
CA PHE A 403 -26.20 -7.31 -30.36
C PHE A 403 -26.32 -8.76 -29.89
N ILE A 404 -27.47 -9.37 -30.17
CA ILE A 404 -27.79 -10.78 -29.88
C ILE A 404 -27.91 -11.51 -31.22
N THR A 405 -27.25 -12.65 -31.38
CA THR A 405 -27.31 -13.46 -32.62
C THR A 405 -28.53 -14.36 -32.68
N TYR A 406 -29.18 -14.47 -33.84
CA TYR A 406 -30.25 -15.44 -34.08
C TYR A 406 -29.74 -16.80 -34.59
N ARG A 407 -28.52 -16.82 -35.13
CA ARG A 407 -27.85 -17.98 -35.74
C ARG A 407 -26.35 -17.96 -35.41
N GLN A 408 -25.67 -19.08 -35.65
CA GLN A 408 -24.22 -19.15 -35.76
C GLN A 408 -23.67 -18.17 -36.83
N THR A 409 -22.73 -17.30 -36.47
CA THR A 409 -22.19 -16.21 -37.31
C THR A 409 -20.66 -16.11 -37.25
N PRO A 410 -19.91 -17.12 -37.75
CA PRO A 410 -18.46 -17.23 -37.55
C PRO A 410 -17.65 -16.12 -38.23
N HIS A 411 -18.25 -15.36 -39.15
CA HIS A 411 -17.63 -14.19 -39.75
C HIS A 411 -17.53 -12.98 -38.80
N LEU A 412 -18.12 -13.05 -37.59
CA LEU A 412 -17.99 -12.07 -36.51
C LEU A 412 -16.96 -12.48 -35.44
N ASP A 413 -16.47 -13.73 -35.49
CA ASP A 413 -15.43 -14.23 -34.58
C ASP A 413 -14.15 -13.38 -34.71
N HIS A 414 -13.51 -13.11 -33.56
CA HIS A 414 -12.33 -12.23 -33.46
C HIS A 414 -12.50 -10.82 -34.07
N LYS A 415 -13.75 -10.32 -34.16
CA LYS A 415 -14.07 -8.92 -34.49
C LYS A 415 -14.92 -8.22 -33.43
N HIS A 416 -15.78 -8.97 -32.75
CA HIS A 416 -16.66 -8.47 -31.69
C HIS A 416 -16.40 -9.21 -30.39
N THR A 417 -16.36 -8.46 -29.28
CA THR A 417 -16.20 -9.00 -27.93
C THR A 417 -17.47 -9.73 -27.50
N ILE A 418 -17.44 -11.06 -27.44
CA ILE A 418 -18.49 -11.87 -26.82
C ILE A 418 -18.38 -11.73 -25.31
N PHE A 419 -19.45 -11.30 -24.64
CA PHE A 419 -19.44 -11.08 -23.19
C PHE A 419 -20.55 -11.81 -22.44
N ALA A 420 -21.56 -12.32 -23.15
CA ALA A 420 -22.69 -13.00 -22.54
C ALA A 420 -23.41 -13.97 -23.49
N ARG A 421 -24.28 -14.82 -22.92
CA ARG A 421 -25.15 -15.76 -23.64
C ARG A 421 -26.57 -15.69 -23.08
N VAL A 422 -27.59 -15.70 -23.94
CA VAL A 422 -28.99 -15.89 -23.52
C VAL A 422 -29.18 -17.34 -23.07
N VAL A 423 -29.66 -17.53 -21.84
CA VAL A 423 -29.96 -18.84 -21.23
C VAL A 423 -31.45 -19.10 -21.03
N GLY A 424 -32.29 -18.06 -21.11
CA GLY A 424 -33.75 -18.19 -21.09
C GLY A 424 -34.42 -17.17 -22.02
N GLY A 425 -35.47 -17.59 -22.73
CA GLY A 425 -36.18 -16.77 -23.73
C GLY A 425 -35.77 -17.03 -25.20
N LEU A 426 -34.82 -17.94 -25.45
CA LEU A 426 -34.31 -18.27 -26.80
C LEU A 426 -35.40 -18.62 -27.83
N ASP A 427 -36.41 -19.39 -27.40
CA ASP A 427 -37.45 -19.98 -28.25
C ASP A 427 -38.78 -19.22 -28.18
N THR A 428 -38.93 -18.32 -27.20
CA THR A 428 -40.15 -17.53 -26.98
C THR A 428 -39.92 -16.07 -27.36
N THR A 429 -39.18 -15.34 -26.54
CA THR A 429 -39.04 -13.87 -26.64
C THR A 429 -38.07 -13.50 -27.75
N LEU A 430 -36.90 -14.13 -27.83
CA LEU A 430 -35.94 -13.95 -28.94
C LEU A 430 -36.53 -14.42 -30.29
N LEU A 431 -37.38 -15.45 -30.29
CA LEU A 431 -38.10 -15.89 -31.49
C LEU A 431 -39.21 -14.91 -31.90
N ALA A 432 -39.88 -14.25 -30.95
CA ALA A 432 -40.86 -13.20 -31.25
C ALA A 432 -40.17 -11.95 -31.83
N MET A 433 -39.03 -11.54 -31.26
CA MET A 433 -38.20 -10.43 -31.76
C MET A 433 -37.69 -10.69 -33.19
N GLU A 434 -37.32 -11.94 -33.52
CA GLU A 434 -36.92 -12.33 -34.89
C GLU A 434 -38.09 -12.33 -35.89
N LYS A 435 -39.33 -12.51 -35.41
CA LYS A 435 -40.54 -12.52 -36.24
C LYS A 435 -41.11 -11.11 -36.47
N ALA A 436 -40.68 -10.11 -35.71
CA ALA A 436 -41.14 -8.73 -35.85
C ALA A 436 -40.86 -8.18 -37.26
N GLU A 437 -41.82 -7.42 -37.78
CA GLU A 437 -41.71 -6.77 -39.09
C GLU A 437 -40.70 -5.62 -39.04
N VAL A 438 -39.90 -5.48 -40.09
CA VAL A 438 -38.84 -4.47 -40.21
C VAL A 438 -39.12 -3.55 -41.40
N GLY A 439 -38.94 -2.25 -41.18
CA GLY A 439 -39.09 -1.21 -42.18
C GLY A 439 -37.75 -0.82 -42.80
N GLU A 440 -37.64 0.45 -43.18
CA GLU A 440 -36.42 0.98 -43.80
C GLU A 440 -35.21 0.88 -42.85
N LYS A 441 -34.03 0.58 -43.40
CA LYS A 441 -32.73 0.51 -42.68
C LYS A 441 -32.70 -0.53 -41.53
N ASP A 442 -33.40 -1.64 -41.70
CA ASP A 442 -33.51 -2.75 -40.74
C ASP A 442 -34.18 -2.39 -39.39
N LYS A 443 -34.83 -1.21 -39.24
CA LYS A 443 -35.51 -0.85 -37.98
C LYS A 443 -36.84 -1.61 -37.84
N PRO A 444 -37.18 -2.17 -36.67
CA PRO A 444 -38.53 -2.70 -36.40
C PRO A 444 -39.64 -1.67 -36.67
N VAL A 445 -40.76 -2.12 -37.27
CA VAL A 445 -41.95 -1.28 -37.51
C VAL A 445 -42.70 -0.97 -36.21
N LYS A 446 -42.74 -1.95 -35.30
CA LYS A 446 -43.12 -1.77 -33.90
C LYS A 446 -41.83 -1.75 -33.09
N ASP A 447 -41.55 -0.64 -32.41
CA ASP A 447 -40.34 -0.52 -31.60
C ASP A 447 -40.30 -1.58 -30.50
N ILE A 448 -39.16 -2.27 -30.43
CA ILE A 448 -38.88 -3.25 -29.38
C ILE A 448 -38.00 -2.54 -28.36
N GLU A 449 -38.49 -2.35 -27.15
CA GLU A 449 -37.79 -1.66 -26.07
C GLU A 449 -37.35 -2.64 -24.97
N ILE A 450 -36.22 -2.30 -24.34
CA ILE A 450 -35.81 -2.81 -23.03
C ILE A 450 -36.45 -1.90 -22.00
N LEU A 451 -37.37 -2.42 -21.20
CA LEU A 451 -38.06 -1.69 -20.14
C LEU A 451 -37.14 -1.50 -18.93
N ASP A 452 -36.50 -2.58 -18.49
CA ASP A 452 -35.62 -2.61 -17.31
C ASP A 452 -34.56 -3.72 -17.40
N VAL A 453 -33.46 -3.59 -16.64
CA VAL A 453 -32.35 -4.55 -16.60
C VAL A 453 -31.97 -4.92 -15.17
N VAL A 454 -32.52 -6.04 -14.68
CA VAL A 454 -32.25 -6.55 -13.34
C VAL A 454 -30.99 -7.42 -13.36
N VAL A 455 -29.97 -7.05 -12.58
CA VAL A 455 -28.79 -7.91 -12.33
C VAL A 455 -29.06 -8.78 -11.11
N PHE A 456 -29.11 -10.10 -11.28
CA PHE A 456 -29.34 -11.05 -10.19
C PHE A 456 -28.07 -11.42 -9.44
N VAL A 457 -26.94 -11.52 -10.16
CA VAL A 457 -25.63 -11.89 -9.61
C VAL A 457 -24.58 -10.99 -10.26
N ASP A 458 -24.00 -10.08 -9.47
CA ASP A 458 -22.84 -9.26 -9.86
C ASP A 458 -21.55 -10.01 -9.46
N PRO A 459 -20.81 -10.61 -10.42
CA PRO A 459 -19.65 -11.43 -10.12
C PRO A 459 -18.43 -10.61 -9.67
N PHE A 460 -18.47 -9.28 -9.80
CA PHE A 460 -17.42 -8.39 -9.31
C PHE A 460 -17.63 -8.02 -7.84
N GLU A 461 -18.87 -7.93 -7.37
CA GLU A 461 -19.18 -7.66 -5.97
C GLU A 461 -18.91 -8.88 -5.09
N GLU A 462 -19.24 -10.09 -5.57
CA GLU A 462 -18.77 -11.35 -4.96
C GLU A 462 -17.24 -11.39 -4.86
N TRP A 463 -16.53 -11.07 -5.95
CA TRP A 463 -15.05 -11.06 -5.97
C TRP A 463 -14.45 -10.03 -5.02
N LYS A 464 -15.01 -8.80 -4.97
CA LYS A 464 -14.56 -7.77 -4.04
C LYS A 464 -14.77 -8.17 -2.58
N LYS A 465 -15.91 -8.80 -2.25
CA LYS A 465 -16.20 -9.31 -0.91
C LYS A 465 -15.28 -10.47 -0.52
N GLU A 466 -15.10 -11.45 -1.40
CA GLU A 466 -14.20 -12.58 -1.17
C GLU A 466 -12.75 -12.12 -0.98
N ARG A 467 -12.35 -11.03 -1.65
CA ARG A 467 -11.04 -10.39 -1.45
C ARG A 467 -10.94 -9.63 -0.13
N SER A 468 -11.89 -8.77 0.23
CA SER A 468 -11.81 -8.03 1.50
C SER A 468 -11.87 -8.96 2.72
N GLU A 469 -12.62 -10.06 2.62
CA GLU A 469 -12.60 -11.15 3.60
C GLU A 469 -11.25 -11.89 3.70
N LYS A 470 -10.47 -11.97 2.61
CA LYS A 470 -9.11 -12.54 2.64
C LYS A 470 -8.10 -11.56 3.22
N GLU A 471 -8.24 -10.28 2.92
CA GLU A 471 -7.36 -9.22 3.43
C GLU A 471 -7.58 -8.98 4.92
N SER A 472 -8.82 -9.02 5.42
CA SER A 472 -9.10 -8.97 6.86
C SER A 472 -8.55 -10.19 7.61
N LYS A 473 -8.78 -11.41 7.11
CA LYS A 473 -8.21 -12.64 7.69
C LYS A 473 -6.68 -12.64 7.67
N ALA A 474 -6.05 -12.09 6.63
CA ALA A 474 -4.59 -11.93 6.57
C ALA A 474 -4.07 -10.92 7.60
N MET A 475 -4.77 -9.80 7.81
CA MET A 475 -4.43 -8.82 8.85
C MET A 475 -4.62 -9.40 10.27
N GLU A 476 -5.72 -10.12 10.51
CA GLU A 476 -5.95 -10.85 11.77
C GLU A 476 -4.84 -11.88 12.03
N GLU A 477 -4.45 -12.67 11.01
CA GLU A 477 -3.33 -13.60 11.11
C GLU A 477 -1.99 -12.90 11.39
N GLU A 478 -1.70 -11.76 10.77
CA GLU A 478 -0.49 -10.99 11.05
C GLU A 478 -0.50 -10.37 12.45
N GLU A 479 -1.65 -9.90 12.93
CA GLU A 479 -1.81 -9.39 14.29
C GLU A 479 -1.64 -10.50 15.32
N ILE A 480 -2.26 -11.67 15.11
CA ILE A 480 -2.06 -12.87 15.93
C ILE A 480 -0.59 -13.29 15.95
N LYS A 481 0.09 -13.33 14.79
CA LYS A 481 1.55 -13.61 14.72
C LYS A 481 2.37 -12.56 15.48
N ARG A 482 1.97 -11.28 15.43
CA ARG A 482 2.61 -10.15 16.15
C ARG A 482 2.35 -10.18 17.65
N ALA A 483 1.19 -10.67 18.08
CA ALA A 483 0.83 -10.95 19.48
C ALA A 483 1.47 -12.25 20.03
N GLY A 484 2.04 -13.07 19.14
CA GLY A 484 2.84 -14.25 19.49
C GLY A 484 2.13 -15.59 19.30
N GLY A 485 1.30 -15.72 18.26
CA GLY A 485 0.66 -16.98 17.82
C GLY A 485 -0.59 -17.36 18.64
N ARG A 486 -1.43 -18.23 18.07
CA ARG A 486 -2.58 -18.82 18.76
C ARG A 486 -2.12 -19.75 19.89
N GLU A 487 -2.96 -20.01 20.90
CA GLU A 487 -2.61 -20.96 21.98
C GLU A 487 -2.36 -22.38 21.44
N ASP A 488 -3.00 -22.72 20.32
CA ASP A 488 -2.81 -23.98 19.59
C ASP A 488 -1.36 -24.11 19.08
N GLU A 489 -0.84 -23.05 18.44
CA GLU A 489 0.54 -22.97 17.94
C GLU A 489 1.58 -22.96 19.07
N ARG A 490 1.16 -22.57 20.28
CA ARG A 490 1.96 -22.68 21.50
C ARG A 490 2.03 -24.10 22.05
N THR A 491 1.44 -25.10 21.39
CA THR A 491 1.52 -26.50 21.81
C THR A 491 2.41 -27.29 20.84
N THR A 492 3.49 -27.88 21.34
CA THR A 492 4.35 -28.75 20.51
C THR A 492 3.59 -29.98 20.04
N TRP A 493 4.06 -30.64 18.98
CA TRP A 493 3.59 -31.98 18.55
C TRP A 493 3.63 -33.05 19.67
N THR A 494 4.38 -32.80 20.74
CA THR A 494 4.46 -33.64 21.95
C THR A 494 3.51 -33.22 23.08
N GLY A 495 2.54 -32.33 22.81
CA GLY A 495 1.52 -31.87 23.75
C GLY A 495 2.00 -30.87 24.81
N LYS A 496 3.18 -30.26 24.66
CA LYS A 496 3.77 -29.37 25.67
C LYS A 496 3.54 -27.90 25.30
N ARG A 497 3.05 -27.11 26.26
CA ARG A 497 2.83 -25.67 26.11
C ARG A 497 4.14 -24.88 26.07
N ILE A 498 4.18 -23.81 25.29
CA ILE A 498 5.30 -22.89 25.12
C ILE A 498 4.89 -21.54 25.72
N ARG A 499 5.58 -21.13 26.79
CA ARG A 499 5.31 -19.89 27.51
C ARG A 499 5.67 -18.66 26.64
N ARG A 500 5.24 -17.46 27.04
CA ARG A 500 5.53 -16.21 26.30
C ARG A 500 7.04 -15.93 26.17
N ASP A 501 7.86 -16.47 27.06
CA ASP A 501 9.33 -16.39 27.10
C ASP A 501 10.03 -17.45 26.20
N GLY A 502 9.30 -18.17 25.34
CA GLY A 502 9.85 -19.24 24.49
C GLY A 502 10.26 -20.51 25.24
N THR A 503 10.25 -20.49 26.57
CA THR A 503 10.47 -21.66 27.43
C THR A 503 9.33 -22.67 27.24
N VAL A 504 9.68 -23.88 26.80
CA VAL A 504 8.77 -25.04 26.81
C VAL A 504 8.49 -25.39 28.27
N GLU A 505 7.21 -25.48 28.60
CA GLU A 505 6.75 -25.90 29.91
C GLU A 505 7.14 -27.37 30.14
N LYS A 506 8.17 -27.56 30.96
CA LYS A 506 8.39 -28.84 31.66
C LYS A 506 7.27 -29.01 32.70
N GLY A 507 6.08 -29.37 32.24
CA GLY A 507 5.13 -30.05 33.11
C GLY A 507 5.83 -31.27 33.70
N GLU A 508 5.80 -31.40 35.03
CA GLU A 508 6.42 -32.53 35.72
C GLU A 508 5.75 -33.82 35.25
N GLY A 509 6.56 -34.68 34.63
CA GLY A 509 6.06 -35.87 33.99
C GLY A 509 5.66 -36.94 35.00
N GLN A 510 4.38 -36.93 35.44
CA GLN A 510 3.63 -38.17 35.38
C GLN A 510 3.54 -38.59 33.91
N GLY A 511 4.61 -39.22 33.43
CA GLY A 511 4.75 -39.55 32.03
C GLY A 511 3.65 -40.51 31.60
N LEU A 512 3.15 -40.34 30.38
CA LEU A 512 2.35 -41.34 29.67
C LEU A 512 3.25 -42.52 29.23
N GLY A 513 3.93 -43.12 30.21
CA GLY A 513 4.66 -44.37 30.07
C GLY A 513 3.70 -45.55 30.13
N VAL A 514 4.07 -46.62 29.42
CA VAL A 514 3.22 -47.80 29.17
C VAL A 514 2.79 -48.53 30.46
N GLY A 515 3.46 -48.28 31.59
CA GLY A 515 3.19 -48.92 32.89
C GLY A 515 1.79 -48.70 33.48
N LYS A 516 1.04 -47.65 33.10
CA LYS A 516 -0.29 -47.38 33.67
C LYS A 516 -1.31 -48.49 33.34
N TYR A 517 -1.17 -49.14 32.19
CA TYR A 517 -1.99 -50.31 31.81
C TYR A 517 -1.59 -51.59 32.57
N LEU A 518 -0.30 -51.76 32.90
CA LEU A 518 0.17 -52.88 33.71
C LEU A 518 -0.29 -52.80 35.17
N GLN A 519 -0.38 -51.60 35.76
CA GLN A 519 -0.95 -51.44 37.10
C GLN A 519 -2.45 -51.70 37.14
N ALA A 520 -3.22 -51.22 36.14
CA ALA A 520 -4.65 -51.51 36.03
C ALA A 520 -4.94 -53.02 35.95
N ALA A 521 -4.21 -53.75 35.08
CA ALA A 521 -4.34 -55.20 34.96
C ALA A 521 -3.98 -55.94 36.26
N ARG A 522 -3.00 -55.45 37.03
CA ARG A 522 -2.58 -56.06 38.30
C ARG A 522 -3.53 -55.77 39.47
N GLN A 523 -4.22 -54.62 39.46
CA GLN A 523 -5.24 -54.30 40.48
C GLN A 523 -6.56 -55.05 40.25
N GLN A 524 -6.92 -55.37 39.00
CA GLN A 524 -8.07 -56.22 38.67
C GLN A 524 -7.90 -57.70 39.09
N GLN A 525 -6.74 -58.10 39.61
CA GLN A 525 -6.42 -59.48 40.00
C GLN A 525 -6.30 -59.70 41.52
N GLN A 526 -6.63 -58.69 42.35
CA GLN A 526 -6.66 -58.79 43.82
C GLN A 526 -7.94 -58.17 44.41
N GLY A 527 -9.06 -58.28 43.69
CA GLY A 527 -10.35 -57.66 44.03
C GLY A 527 -11.55 -58.57 43.78
N GLN A 528 -11.44 -59.86 44.09
CA GLN A 528 -12.58 -60.76 44.24
C GLN A 528 -12.66 -61.21 45.70
N ASP A 529 -13.67 -60.71 46.43
CA ASP A 529 -14.53 -61.45 47.36
C ASP A 529 -15.50 -60.49 48.09
N SER A 530 -16.56 -61.04 48.70
CA SER A 530 -17.64 -60.40 49.47
C SER A 530 -18.64 -59.44 48.75
N GLU A 531 -19.87 -59.95 48.57
CA GLU A 531 -21.21 -59.37 48.88
C GLU A 531 -21.62 -57.94 48.40
N VAL A 532 -22.90 -57.57 48.18
CA VAL A 532 -24.16 -58.17 47.61
C VAL A 532 -25.30 -57.15 47.92
N LEU A 533 -26.27 -56.93 46.99
CA LEU A 533 -27.30 -55.85 46.99
C LEU A 533 -26.69 -54.44 46.77
N GLY A 534 -27.30 -53.44 46.10
CA GLY A 534 -28.54 -53.35 45.31
C GLY A 534 -28.96 -51.86 45.10
N ASP A 535 -29.82 -51.43 44.17
CA ASP A 535 -30.42 -52.07 42.97
C ASP A 535 -31.16 -51.01 42.08
N VAL A 536 -31.21 -51.24 40.75
CA VAL A 536 -32.20 -50.73 39.74
C VAL A 536 -32.15 -49.27 39.18
N ASP A 537 -32.77 -49.08 38.00
CA ASP A 537 -32.90 -47.94 37.03
C ASP A 537 -31.65 -47.69 36.11
N GLU A 538 -31.62 -47.93 34.76
CA GLU A 538 -32.47 -47.58 33.57
C GLU A 538 -32.40 -46.08 33.15
N GLU A 539 -32.22 -45.62 31.89
CA GLU A 539 -31.77 -46.13 30.55
C GLU A 539 -31.28 -44.88 29.72
N GLU A 540 -30.69 -44.80 28.51
CA GLU A 540 -30.17 -45.67 27.41
C GLU A 540 -28.98 -44.91 26.73
N VAL A 541 -28.45 -45.39 25.59
CA VAL A 541 -27.43 -44.75 24.73
C VAL A 541 -28.08 -44.05 23.50
N PRO A 542 -27.30 -43.50 22.54
CA PRO A 542 -27.27 -44.17 21.21
C PRO A 542 -25.92 -44.08 20.43
N VAL A 543 -25.88 -43.48 19.24
CA VAL A 543 -24.95 -43.86 18.14
C VAL A 543 -23.75 -42.91 17.89
N LYS A 544 -22.54 -43.47 17.75
CA LYS A 544 -21.33 -42.81 17.18
C LYS A 544 -21.35 -42.81 15.64
N LYS A 545 -20.70 -41.84 14.99
CA LYS A 545 -20.23 -41.95 13.58
C LYS A 545 -18.71 -41.78 13.45
N LYS A 546 -18.14 -42.33 12.37
CA LYS A 546 -16.71 -42.67 12.22
C LYS A 546 -15.94 -41.70 11.31
N ALA A 547 -14.61 -41.65 11.46
CA ALA A 547 -13.68 -41.11 10.46
C ALA A 547 -12.42 -41.99 10.31
N LYS A 548 -12.00 -42.26 9.06
CA LYS A 548 -10.80 -43.01 8.59
C LYS A 548 -10.81 -43.01 7.05
N VAL A 549 -9.72 -43.18 6.27
CA VAL A 549 -8.29 -43.44 6.55
C VAL A 549 -7.41 -42.57 5.62
N GLY A 550 -6.24 -42.13 6.08
CA GLY A 550 -5.11 -41.68 5.26
C GLY A 550 -3.91 -41.36 6.16
N GLY A 551 -2.67 -41.80 5.93
CA GLY A 551 -2.10 -42.54 4.79
C GLY A 551 -1.63 -41.59 3.68
N GLY A 552 -0.34 -41.47 3.39
CA GLY A 552 0.85 -42.03 4.05
C GLY A 552 2.09 -41.76 3.18
N PHE A 553 3.14 -41.16 3.72
CA PHE A 553 4.27 -40.63 2.92
C PHE A 553 5.55 -41.46 3.07
N GLY A 554 6.29 -41.63 1.98
CA GLY A 554 7.40 -42.58 1.86
C GLY A 554 8.77 -42.05 2.32
N ASN A 555 9.70 -42.99 2.56
CA ASN A 555 11.08 -42.73 2.92
C ASN A 555 11.96 -42.42 1.67
N PHE A 556 13.11 -41.75 1.85
CA PHE A 556 13.88 -41.15 0.74
C PHE A 556 15.38 -41.50 0.71
N ASP A 557 15.78 -42.67 1.22
CA ASP A 557 17.18 -43.13 1.27
C ASP A 557 17.66 -43.83 -0.03
N SER A 558 17.73 -43.11 -1.17
CA SER A 558 18.69 -43.41 -2.28
C SER A 558 18.59 -42.44 -3.48
N TRP A 559 19.06 -41.19 -3.34
CA TRP A 559 19.53 -40.37 -4.48
C TRP A 559 20.66 -39.42 -4.05
#